data_AF-A0A1I6DPW7-F1
#
_entry.id   AF-A0A1I6DPW7-F1
#
_cell.length_a   1.000
_cell.length_b   1.000
_cell.length_c   1.000
_cell.angle_alpha   90.00
_cell.angle_beta   90.00
_cell.angle_gamma   90.00
#
_symmetry.space_group_name_H-M   'P 1'
#
loop_
_entity.id
_entity.type
_entity.pdbx_description
1 polymer ?
#
loop_
_entity_poly.entity_id
_entity_poly.type
_entity_poly.pdbx_seq_one_letter_code
_entity_poly.pdbx_strand_id
1 'polypeptide(L)'
;MKKNLFALAPAILMTLPCFVPSAYSAPAVRPVDVKPFDVGGVKTGMSVEEARTAMQKNFGVSADKIRASESMENQYATLIYGSPQIQNLVYENNGTRMQVSFEPRIPRDNANPMAASIITYEIPWTKANETSMKEAAIKKYGPISSGGMNPVWCNKPLPTSGMGCESDSAQLTVGGTKVRLFDPAWGNASREYMDQQKATKPQF
;
A
#
# COMPACT_ATOMS: atom_id res chain seq x y z
N MET A 1 -8.90 36.73 -87.34
CA MET A 1 -8.64 35.49 -86.58
C MET A 1 -8.03 35.84 -85.23
N LYS A 2 -8.62 35.37 -84.11
CA LYS A 2 -7.93 34.95 -82.87
C LYS A 2 -9.00 34.47 -81.86
N LYS A 3 -8.86 33.25 -81.35
CA LYS A 3 -9.66 32.71 -80.24
C LYS A 3 -8.85 32.88 -78.96
N ASN A 4 -9.47 33.33 -77.87
CA ASN A 4 -8.91 33.19 -76.53
C ASN A 4 -9.83 32.25 -75.73
N LEU A 5 -9.24 31.37 -74.92
CA LEU A 5 -9.95 30.30 -74.21
C LEU A 5 -10.31 30.71 -72.77
N PHE A 6 -11.25 29.97 -72.19
CA PHE A 6 -11.47 29.93 -70.74
C PHE A 6 -10.23 29.43 -70.01
N ALA A 7 -10.05 29.90 -68.77
CA ALA A 7 -9.26 29.23 -67.74
C ALA A 7 -10.00 29.33 -66.40
N LEU A 8 -10.59 28.23 -65.94
CA LEU A 8 -11.13 28.10 -64.59
C LEU A 8 -10.01 27.65 -63.66
N ALA A 9 -9.81 28.34 -62.54
CA ALA A 9 -8.84 27.94 -61.52
C ALA A 9 -9.44 26.83 -60.62
N PRO A 10 -8.73 25.70 -60.39
CA PRO A 10 -9.19 24.66 -59.47
C PRO A 10 -8.96 25.07 -58.02
N ALA A 11 -10.02 25.09 -57.21
CA ALA A 11 -9.91 25.30 -55.77
C ALA A 11 -9.43 24.01 -55.08
N ILE A 12 -8.19 23.99 -54.60
CA ILE A 12 -7.61 22.86 -53.87
C ILE A 12 -8.06 22.93 -52.40
N LEU A 13 -9.03 22.09 -52.02
CA LEU A 13 -9.33 21.86 -50.61
C LEU A 13 -8.19 21.07 -49.95
N MET A 14 -7.42 21.74 -49.09
CA MET A 14 -6.50 21.05 -48.18
C MET A 14 -7.30 20.40 -47.05
N THR A 15 -7.47 19.08 -47.10
CA THR A 15 -8.04 18.30 -45.99
C THR A 15 -7.05 18.28 -44.82
N LEU A 16 -7.34 19.04 -43.75
CA LEU A 16 -6.56 18.98 -42.52
C LEU A 16 -6.69 17.57 -41.90
N PRO A 17 -5.57 16.85 -41.63
CA PRO A 17 -5.64 15.61 -40.88
C PRO A 17 -5.93 15.93 -39.42
N CYS A 18 -7.15 15.63 -38.95
CA CYS A 18 -7.49 15.71 -37.54
C CYS A 18 -6.70 14.66 -36.75
N PHE A 19 -5.56 15.07 -36.21
CA PHE A 19 -4.86 14.32 -35.16
C PHE A 19 -5.73 14.31 -33.90
N VAL A 20 -6.62 13.32 -33.80
CA VAL A 20 -7.34 13.03 -32.57
C VAL A 20 -6.29 12.55 -31.55
N PRO A 21 -6.04 13.28 -30.45
CA PRO A 21 -5.12 12.78 -29.43
C PRO A 21 -5.70 11.51 -28.82
N SER A 22 -4.88 10.46 -28.72
CA SER A 22 -5.28 9.21 -28.06
C SER A 22 -5.84 9.53 -26.68
N ALA A 23 -7.10 9.18 -26.43
CA ALA A 23 -7.69 9.32 -25.11
C ALA A 23 -6.82 8.60 -24.09
N TYR A 24 -6.44 9.29 -23.00
CA TYR A 24 -5.71 8.69 -21.89
C TYR A 24 -6.65 7.75 -21.14
N SER A 25 -6.82 6.53 -21.66
CA SER A 25 -7.57 5.47 -21.01
C SER A 25 -7.01 5.26 -19.62
N ALA A 26 -7.86 5.42 -18.60
CA ALA A 26 -7.48 5.12 -17.23
C ALA A 26 -6.95 3.66 -17.14
N PRO A 27 -5.92 3.38 -16.32
CA PRO A 27 -5.41 2.02 -16.15
C PRO A 27 -6.54 1.06 -15.82
N ALA A 28 -6.65 -0.03 -16.59
CA ALA A 28 -7.75 -0.97 -16.45
C ALA A 28 -7.81 -1.53 -15.02
N VAL A 29 -8.95 -1.33 -14.36
CA VAL A 29 -9.20 -1.74 -12.97
C VAL A 29 -9.06 -3.26 -12.87
N ARG A 30 -8.21 -3.73 -11.96
CA ARG A 30 -7.79 -5.14 -11.89
C ARG A 30 -7.42 -5.60 -10.48
N PRO A 31 -7.79 -6.82 -10.06
CA PRO A 31 -7.39 -7.36 -8.77
C PRO A 31 -5.89 -7.69 -8.76
N VAL A 32 -5.20 -7.42 -7.64
CA VAL A 32 -3.85 -7.90 -7.35
C VAL A 32 -3.82 -8.37 -5.90
N ASP A 33 -3.52 -9.65 -5.66
CA ASP A 33 -3.28 -10.11 -4.29
C ASP A 33 -1.93 -9.57 -3.77
N VAL A 34 -1.99 -8.81 -2.68
CA VAL A 34 -0.82 -8.20 -2.03
C VAL A 34 -0.34 -8.99 -0.81
N LYS A 35 -1.07 -10.02 -0.35
CA LYS A 35 -0.64 -10.85 0.78
C LYS A 35 0.72 -11.54 0.56
N PRO A 36 1.13 -11.90 -0.68
CA PRO A 36 2.48 -12.38 -0.96
C PRO A 36 3.57 -11.28 -0.91
N PHE A 37 3.22 -10.00 -0.94
CA PHE A 37 4.18 -8.89 -1.02
C PHE A 37 4.91 -8.67 0.30
N ASP A 38 6.13 -8.12 0.21
CA ASP A 38 6.89 -7.59 1.33
C ASP A 38 7.17 -6.09 1.15
N VAL A 39 7.34 -5.37 2.26
CA VAL A 39 7.96 -4.04 2.28
C VAL A 39 9.18 -4.13 3.20
N GLY A 40 10.37 -3.83 2.67
CA GLY A 40 11.62 -3.98 3.41
C GLY A 40 11.89 -5.41 3.92
N GLY A 41 11.46 -6.44 3.17
CA GLY A 41 11.54 -7.85 3.57
C GLY A 41 10.41 -8.31 4.50
N VAL A 42 9.66 -7.41 5.12
CA VAL A 42 8.57 -7.74 6.06
C VAL A 42 7.25 -7.93 5.32
N LYS A 43 6.55 -9.04 5.61
CA LYS A 43 5.20 -9.35 5.12
C LYS A 43 4.16 -9.22 6.22
N THR A 44 2.90 -9.04 5.84
CA THR A 44 1.78 -9.13 6.77
C THR A 44 1.65 -10.54 7.34
N GLY A 45 1.32 -10.67 8.62
CA GLY A 45 1.22 -11.95 9.34
C GLY A 45 2.50 -12.45 10.00
N MET A 46 3.67 -11.87 9.68
CA MET A 46 4.95 -12.18 10.36
C MET A 46 4.88 -11.88 11.87
N SER A 47 5.61 -12.66 12.67
CA SER A 47 5.85 -12.39 14.08
C SER A 47 6.80 -11.19 14.28
N VAL A 48 6.93 -10.73 15.54
CA VAL A 48 7.82 -9.60 15.88
C VAL A 48 9.27 -9.90 15.53
N GLU A 49 9.75 -11.10 15.80
CA GLU A 49 11.15 -11.47 15.58
C GLU A 49 11.44 -11.88 14.12
N GLU A 50 10.45 -12.42 13.40
CA GLU A 50 10.53 -12.56 11.94
C GLU A 50 10.66 -11.20 11.26
N ALA A 51 9.80 -10.24 11.65
CA ALA A 51 9.83 -8.87 11.14
C ALA A 51 11.14 -8.16 11.50
N ARG A 52 11.63 -8.29 12.74
CA ARG A 52 12.94 -7.75 13.16
C ARG A 52 14.07 -8.32 12.30
N THR A 53 14.11 -9.64 12.12
CA THR A 53 15.13 -10.34 11.31
C THR A 53 15.10 -9.87 9.85
N ALA A 54 13.91 -9.70 9.27
CA ALA A 54 13.74 -9.17 7.93
C ALA A 54 14.24 -7.71 7.81
N MET A 55 13.90 -6.84 8.78
CA MET A 55 14.41 -5.45 8.83
C MET A 55 15.93 -5.39 8.97
N GLN A 56 16.52 -6.22 9.85
CA GLN A 56 17.98 -6.33 10.01
C GLN A 56 18.67 -6.68 8.69
N LYS A 57 18.16 -7.72 8.01
CA LYS A 57 18.66 -8.17 6.71
C LYS A 57 18.49 -7.12 5.61
N ASN A 58 17.39 -6.37 5.62
CA ASN A 58 17.08 -5.36 4.61
C ASN A 58 17.97 -4.10 4.75
N PHE A 59 18.27 -3.66 5.97
CA PHE A 59 19.09 -2.47 6.21
C PHE A 59 20.57 -2.75 6.48
N GLY A 60 20.96 -4.02 6.65
CA GLY A 60 22.34 -4.40 7.00
C GLY A 60 22.74 -3.99 8.43
N VAL A 61 21.79 -4.01 9.36
CA VAL A 61 21.96 -3.48 10.73
C VAL A 61 21.80 -4.54 11.83
N SER A 62 22.42 -4.27 12.97
CA SER A 62 22.23 -5.00 14.21
C SER A 62 20.86 -4.75 14.85
N ALA A 63 20.39 -5.68 15.69
CA ALA A 63 19.05 -5.68 16.25
C ALA A 63 18.71 -4.44 17.10
N ASP A 64 19.71 -3.82 17.73
CA ASP A 64 19.56 -2.60 18.54
C ASP A 64 19.13 -1.37 17.71
N LYS A 65 19.32 -1.39 16.38
CA LYS A 65 18.84 -0.34 15.48
C LYS A 65 17.35 -0.47 15.13
N ILE A 66 16.71 -1.59 15.49
CA ILE A 66 15.29 -1.86 15.29
C ILE A 66 14.63 -1.99 16.67
N ARG A 67 14.28 -0.83 17.23
CA ARG A 67 13.71 -0.71 18.58
C ARG A 67 12.20 -0.96 18.58
N ALA A 68 11.65 -1.31 19.73
CA ALA A 68 10.22 -1.14 19.96
C ALA A 68 9.90 0.37 20.01
N SER A 69 8.71 0.81 19.60
CA SER A 69 8.38 2.24 19.70
C SER A 69 8.08 2.65 21.14
N GLU A 70 8.90 3.54 21.69
CA GLU A 70 8.68 4.22 22.97
C GLU A 70 7.61 5.34 22.87
N SER A 71 7.16 5.69 21.65
CA SER A 71 6.17 6.75 21.41
C SER A 71 4.75 6.45 21.92
N MET A 72 4.59 5.29 22.56
CA MET A 72 3.48 4.95 23.43
C MET A 72 4.13 4.38 24.68
N GLU A 73 3.85 4.94 25.87
CA GLU A 73 4.27 4.33 27.15
C GLU A 73 3.68 2.92 27.32
N ASN A 74 2.62 2.64 26.55
CA ASN A 74 1.92 1.38 26.48
C ASN A 74 2.57 0.44 25.45
N GLN A 75 3.42 -0.48 25.92
CA GLN A 75 3.16 -1.89 25.59
C GLN A 75 1.99 -2.35 26.47
N TYR A 76 0.79 -1.83 26.21
CA TYR A 76 -0.39 -2.14 27.03
C TYR A 76 -0.66 -3.64 26.97
N ALA A 77 -1.11 -4.20 28.10
CA ALA A 77 -1.59 -5.57 28.13
C ALA A 77 -2.78 -5.70 27.18
N THR A 78 -2.61 -6.48 26.10
CA THR A 78 -3.74 -6.68 25.16
C THR A 78 -4.82 -7.48 25.87
N LEU A 79 -6.09 -7.11 25.74
CA LEU A 79 -7.19 -7.84 26.36
C LEU A 79 -7.28 -9.31 25.88
N ILE A 80 -6.63 -9.61 24.75
CA ILE A 80 -6.52 -10.94 24.15
C ILE A 80 -5.45 -11.80 24.84
N TYR A 81 -4.28 -11.26 25.18
CA TYR A 81 -3.16 -12.03 25.78
C TYR A 81 -2.94 -11.80 27.28
N GLY A 82 -3.46 -10.72 27.86
CA GLY A 82 -3.31 -10.38 29.29
C GLY A 82 -1.92 -9.87 29.69
N SER A 83 -0.98 -9.74 28.74
CA SER A 83 0.39 -9.30 28.97
C SER A 83 0.81 -8.20 27.98
N PRO A 84 1.78 -7.33 28.35
CA PRO A 84 2.45 -6.42 27.43
C PRO A 84 2.93 -7.10 26.16
N GLN A 85 2.75 -6.44 25.01
CA GLN A 85 3.19 -6.93 23.70
C GLN A 85 3.80 -5.78 22.87
N ILE A 86 4.77 -6.11 22.02
CA ILE A 86 5.39 -5.16 21.10
C ILE A 86 4.39 -4.81 19.98
N GLN A 87 3.75 -3.65 20.11
CA GLN A 87 2.78 -3.14 19.12
C GLN A 87 3.43 -2.53 17.88
N ASN A 88 4.68 -2.06 18.00
CA ASN A 88 5.40 -1.40 16.92
C ASN A 88 6.91 -1.68 17.01
N LEU A 89 7.52 -2.08 15.89
CA LEU A 89 8.97 -2.00 15.67
C LEU A 89 9.29 -0.79 14.77
N VAL A 90 10.38 -0.09 15.07
CA VAL A 90 10.82 1.10 14.35
C VAL A 90 12.33 1.02 14.06
N TYR A 91 12.69 1.21 12.79
CA TYR A 91 14.03 1.57 12.35
C TYR A 91 14.00 3.01 11.84
N GLU A 92 14.98 3.82 12.23
CA GLU A 92 15.12 5.20 11.75
C GLU A 92 16.60 5.58 11.65
N ASN A 93 17.03 6.10 10.50
CA ASN A 93 18.42 6.45 10.22
C ASN A 93 18.48 7.48 9.08
N ASN A 94 19.12 8.63 9.29
CA ASN A 94 19.32 9.68 8.28
C ASN A 94 18.02 10.06 7.52
N GLY A 95 16.89 10.12 8.24
CA GLY A 95 15.56 10.44 7.69
C GLY A 95 14.90 9.31 6.86
N THR A 96 15.57 8.17 6.68
CA THR A 96 14.90 6.93 6.29
C THR A 96 14.23 6.33 7.52
N ARG A 97 12.94 5.99 7.42
CA ARG A 97 12.17 5.36 8.50
C ARG A 97 11.45 4.11 7.99
N MET A 98 11.45 3.05 8.78
CA MET A 98 10.59 1.90 8.60
C MET A 98 9.89 1.57 9.90
N GLN A 99 8.57 1.35 9.85
CA GLN A 99 7.76 0.99 11.00
C GLN A 99 6.86 -0.19 10.65
N VAL A 100 6.91 -1.22 11.50
CA VAL A 100 6.00 -2.37 11.45
C VAL A 100 5.09 -2.25 12.66
N SER A 101 3.79 -2.08 12.43
CA SER A 101 2.76 -2.20 13.46
C SER A 101 2.18 -3.61 13.45
N PHE A 102 1.85 -4.11 14.64
CA PHE A 102 1.33 -5.45 14.84
C PHE A 102 -0.08 -5.40 15.44
N GLU A 103 -0.86 -6.44 15.16
CA GLU A 103 -2.13 -6.73 15.81
C GLU A 103 -2.02 -8.08 16.56
N PRO A 104 -2.82 -8.33 17.60
CA PRO A 104 -2.88 -9.64 18.25
C PRO A 104 -3.26 -10.75 17.26
N ARG A 105 -2.61 -11.92 17.40
CA ARG A 105 -2.96 -13.09 16.58
C ARG A 105 -4.21 -13.77 17.12
N ILE A 106 -5.21 -13.94 16.26
CA ILE A 106 -6.43 -14.72 16.48
C ILE A 106 -6.54 -15.77 15.34
N PRO A 107 -6.76 -17.07 15.63
CA PRO A 107 -6.73 -17.72 16.95
C PRO A 107 -5.41 -17.50 17.71
N ARG A 108 -5.44 -17.65 19.03
CA ARG A 108 -4.29 -17.32 19.89
C ARG A 108 -3.12 -18.28 19.66
N ASP A 109 -1.97 -17.73 19.31
CA ASP A 109 -0.67 -18.40 19.29
C ASP A 109 0.18 -17.82 20.42
N ASN A 110 0.63 -18.65 21.37
CA ASN A 110 1.47 -18.19 22.48
C ASN A 110 2.96 -18.08 22.12
N ALA A 111 3.40 -18.66 20.99
CA ALA A 111 4.76 -18.51 20.47
C ALA A 111 4.89 -17.25 19.59
N ASN A 112 3.87 -16.94 18.78
CA ASN A 112 3.81 -15.72 17.95
C ASN A 112 2.54 -14.89 18.24
N PRO A 113 2.42 -14.30 19.45
CA PRO A 113 1.18 -13.64 19.92
C PRO A 113 0.76 -12.42 19.10
N MET A 114 1.66 -11.88 18.30
CA MET A 114 1.46 -10.69 17.47
C MET A 114 1.73 -11.01 16.00
N ALA A 115 1.04 -10.30 15.11
CA ALA A 115 1.11 -10.46 13.65
C ALA A 115 1.24 -9.09 12.98
N ALA A 116 2.21 -8.92 12.08
CA ALA A 116 2.42 -7.67 11.36
C ALA A 116 1.19 -7.30 10.52
N SER A 117 0.58 -6.15 10.78
CA SER A 117 -0.67 -5.71 10.15
C SER A 117 -0.47 -4.51 9.22
N ILE A 118 0.44 -3.60 9.58
CA ILE A 118 0.82 -2.43 8.79
C ILE A 118 2.33 -2.39 8.69
N ILE A 119 2.87 -2.38 7.47
CA ILE A 119 4.30 -2.17 7.21
C ILE A 119 4.43 -0.85 6.45
N THR A 120 5.18 0.09 6.98
CA THR A 120 5.40 1.41 6.41
C THR A 120 6.89 1.65 6.19
N TYR A 121 7.28 2.08 5.00
CA TYR A 121 8.63 2.52 4.65
C TYR A 121 8.60 3.92 4.05
N GLU A 122 9.51 4.79 4.47
CA GLU A 122 9.53 6.22 4.11
C GLU A 122 10.96 6.75 4.01
N ILE A 123 11.20 7.65 3.06
CA ILE A 123 12.47 8.35 2.87
C ILE A 123 12.23 9.87 2.81
N PRO A 124 13.27 10.71 3.01
CA PRO A 124 13.10 12.17 3.04
C PRO A 124 12.44 12.71 1.77
N TRP A 125 11.51 13.65 1.92
CA TRP A 125 10.78 14.20 0.78
C TRP A 125 11.71 15.02 -0.13
N THR A 126 11.81 14.59 -1.39
CA THR A 126 12.26 15.39 -2.53
C THR A 126 11.47 14.93 -3.76
N LYS A 127 11.37 15.76 -4.81
CA LYS A 127 10.67 15.34 -6.04
C LYS A 127 11.35 14.18 -6.76
N ALA A 128 12.68 14.08 -6.66
CA ALA A 128 13.44 12.94 -7.18
C ALA A 128 13.12 11.64 -6.40
N ASN A 129 13.04 11.74 -5.07
CA ASN A 129 12.69 10.60 -4.20
C ASN A 129 11.25 10.14 -4.42
N GLU A 130 10.30 11.06 -4.66
CA GLU A 130 8.91 10.73 -4.99
C GLU A 130 8.82 9.90 -6.29
N THR A 131 9.45 10.39 -7.36
CA THR A 131 9.50 9.68 -8.65
C THR A 131 10.18 8.31 -8.50
N SER A 132 11.35 8.28 -7.87
CA SER A 132 12.11 7.04 -7.63
C SER A 132 11.32 6.02 -6.80
N MET A 133 10.60 6.44 -5.76
CA MET A 133 9.76 5.57 -4.95
C MET A 133 8.61 4.95 -5.77
N LYS A 134 7.95 5.76 -6.61
CA LYS A 134 6.88 5.32 -7.50
C LYS A 134 7.37 4.32 -8.55
N GLU A 135 8.52 4.59 -9.17
CA GLU A 135 9.14 3.72 -10.17
C GLU A 135 9.63 2.40 -9.54
N ALA A 136 10.32 2.46 -8.39
CA ALA A 136 10.79 1.28 -7.67
C ALA A 136 9.63 0.38 -7.22
N ALA A 137 8.53 0.96 -6.74
CA ALA A 137 7.33 0.21 -6.38
C ALA A 137 6.68 -0.46 -7.60
N ILE A 138 6.46 0.27 -8.70
CA ILE A 138 5.88 -0.32 -9.93
C ILE A 138 6.81 -1.42 -10.51
N LYS A 139 8.13 -1.25 -10.42
CA LYS A 139 9.11 -2.26 -10.82
C LYS A 139 9.08 -3.51 -9.94
N LYS A 140 8.84 -3.38 -8.63
CA LYS A 140 8.81 -4.51 -7.68
C LYS A 140 7.46 -5.25 -7.65
N TYR A 141 6.36 -4.52 -7.62
CA TYR A 141 5.00 -5.08 -7.41
C TYR A 141 4.20 -5.22 -8.71
N GLY A 142 4.78 -4.83 -9.84
CA GLY A 142 4.10 -4.81 -11.14
C GLY A 142 3.08 -3.69 -11.27
N PRO A 143 2.24 -3.70 -12.33
CA PRO A 143 1.26 -2.64 -12.57
C PRO A 143 0.18 -2.57 -11.48
N ILE A 144 -0.31 -1.36 -11.23
CA ILE A 144 -1.32 -1.05 -10.20
C ILE A 144 -2.67 -1.75 -10.40
N SER A 145 -3.48 -1.81 -9.35
CA SER A 145 -4.86 -2.33 -9.37
C SER A 145 -5.90 -1.32 -9.84
N SER A 146 -5.67 -0.03 -9.56
CA SER A 146 -6.64 1.04 -9.79
C SER A 146 -5.90 2.34 -10.18
N GLY A 147 -6.58 3.21 -10.92
CA GLY A 147 -6.06 4.53 -11.28
C GLY A 147 -6.21 5.54 -10.13
N GLY A 148 -5.50 6.67 -10.22
CA GLY A 148 -5.62 7.75 -9.25
C GLY A 148 -4.33 8.57 -9.10
N MET A 149 -4.33 9.49 -8.13
CA MET A 149 -3.16 10.32 -7.82
C MET A 149 -1.95 9.51 -7.35
N ASN A 150 -2.21 8.41 -6.64
CA ASN A 150 -1.22 7.59 -5.92
C ASN A 150 -1.35 6.11 -6.35
N PRO A 151 -0.23 5.39 -6.61
CA PRO A 151 -0.26 3.96 -6.91
C PRO A 151 -0.90 3.12 -5.78
N VAL A 152 -1.76 2.17 -6.17
CA VAL A 152 -2.40 1.23 -5.25
C VAL A 152 -2.50 -0.17 -5.87
N TRP A 153 -2.32 -1.20 -5.05
CA TRP A 153 -2.51 -2.61 -5.39
C TRP A 153 -3.41 -3.24 -4.31
N CYS A 154 -4.43 -4.00 -4.71
CA CYS A 154 -5.35 -4.70 -3.81
C CYS A 154 -6.22 -5.70 -4.58
N ASN A 155 -6.76 -6.71 -3.88
CA ASN A 155 -7.57 -7.75 -4.53
C ASN A 155 -9.02 -7.30 -4.83
N LYS A 156 -9.47 -6.18 -4.24
CA LYS A 156 -10.78 -5.56 -4.49
C LYS A 156 -10.66 -4.04 -4.73
N PRO A 157 -10.26 -3.58 -5.93
CA PRO A 157 -10.29 -2.17 -6.27
C PRO A 157 -11.73 -1.65 -6.44
N LEU A 158 -12.00 -0.40 -6.07
CA LEU A 158 -13.36 0.17 -6.09
C LEU A 158 -13.88 0.38 -7.53
N PRO A 159 -15.03 -0.22 -7.92
CA PRO A 159 -15.44 -0.32 -9.31
C PRO A 159 -15.98 0.98 -9.93
N THR A 160 -16.55 1.87 -9.11
CA THR A 160 -17.25 3.09 -9.60
C THR A 160 -16.34 4.31 -9.72
N SER A 161 -15.32 4.42 -8.87
CA SER A 161 -14.31 5.49 -8.92
C SER A 161 -13.04 5.08 -9.66
N GLY A 162 -12.75 3.78 -9.72
CA GLY A 162 -11.44 3.27 -10.11
C GLY A 162 -10.30 3.71 -9.17
N MET A 163 -10.62 4.31 -8.01
CA MET A 163 -9.68 4.93 -7.07
C MET A 163 -9.82 4.31 -5.67
N GLY A 164 -8.80 3.56 -5.25
CA GLY A 164 -8.76 2.90 -3.94
C GLY A 164 -9.40 1.51 -3.93
N CYS A 165 -9.61 0.96 -2.73
CA CYS A 165 -9.97 -0.44 -2.48
C CYS A 165 -11.11 -0.56 -1.48
N GLU A 166 -11.78 -1.71 -1.44
CA GLU A 166 -12.71 -2.04 -0.34
C GLU A 166 -11.96 -2.08 1.01
N SER A 167 -12.65 -1.67 2.09
CA SER A 167 -12.04 -1.46 3.40
C SER A 167 -11.63 -2.75 4.15
N ASP A 168 -12.09 -3.91 3.68
CA ASP A 168 -11.66 -5.24 4.14
C ASP A 168 -10.56 -5.86 3.24
N SER A 169 -10.14 -5.17 2.18
CA SER A 169 -9.11 -5.62 1.25
C SER A 169 -7.71 -5.34 1.81
N ALA A 170 -6.83 -6.33 1.73
CA ALA A 170 -5.40 -6.09 1.90
C ALA A 170 -4.90 -5.22 0.75
N GLN A 171 -4.16 -4.16 1.07
CA GLN A 171 -3.72 -3.16 0.09
C GLN A 171 -2.27 -2.71 0.31
N LEU A 172 -1.58 -2.46 -0.81
CA LEU A 172 -0.32 -1.73 -0.86
C LEU A 172 -0.60 -0.35 -1.48
N THR A 173 -0.10 0.72 -0.87
CA THR A 173 -0.17 2.09 -1.42
C THR A 173 1.20 2.75 -1.47
N VAL A 174 1.41 3.62 -2.47
CA VAL A 174 2.53 4.57 -2.51
C VAL A 174 1.97 5.99 -2.53
N GLY A 175 2.46 6.87 -1.65
CA GLY A 175 2.10 8.28 -1.63
C GLY A 175 3.29 9.14 -1.23
N GLY A 176 3.65 10.12 -2.06
CA GLY A 176 4.87 10.90 -1.84
C GLY A 176 6.12 10.00 -1.84
N THR A 177 6.93 10.09 -0.79
CA THR A 177 8.11 9.26 -0.54
C THR A 177 7.85 8.08 0.40
N LYS A 178 6.60 7.59 0.45
CA LYS A 178 6.13 6.58 1.41
C LYS A 178 5.47 5.38 0.73
N VAL A 179 5.80 4.18 1.18
CA VAL A 179 5.14 2.91 0.83
C VAL A 179 4.46 2.36 2.09
N ARG A 180 3.20 1.92 1.97
CA ARG A 180 2.46 1.26 3.06
C ARG A 180 1.78 -0.01 2.57
N LEU A 181 2.14 -1.16 3.15
CA LEU A 181 1.39 -2.41 3.07
C LEU A 181 0.46 -2.53 4.28
N PHE A 182 -0.76 -2.98 4.08
CA PHE A 182 -1.78 -3.12 5.12
C PHE A 182 -2.68 -4.33 4.84
N ASP A 183 -2.84 -5.22 5.82
CA ASP A 183 -3.82 -6.29 5.80
C ASP A 183 -4.82 -6.07 6.96
N PRO A 184 -6.07 -5.64 6.69
CA PRO A 184 -7.05 -5.40 7.73
C PRO A 184 -7.50 -6.69 8.44
N ALA A 185 -7.23 -7.88 7.89
CA ALA A 185 -7.67 -9.15 8.46
C ALA A 185 -7.24 -9.36 9.93
N TRP A 186 -6.04 -8.90 10.30
CA TRP A 186 -5.50 -9.05 11.66
C TRP A 186 -6.23 -8.17 12.69
N GLY A 187 -6.55 -6.92 12.30
CA GLY A 187 -7.36 -6.01 13.11
C GLY A 187 -8.84 -6.39 13.11
N ASN A 188 -9.35 -7.00 12.03
CA ASN A 188 -10.72 -7.53 11.97
C ASN A 188 -10.88 -8.72 12.92
N ALA A 189 -10.02 -9.74 12.83
CA ALA A 189 -10.07 -10.91 13.72
C ALA A 189 -9.92 -10.54 15.20
N SER A 190 -9.07 -9.55 15.52
CA SER A 190 -8.95 -9.00 16.88
C SER A 190 -10.23 -8.29 17.35
N ARG A 191 -10.90 -7.51 16.49
CA ARG A 191 -12.18 -6.87 16.81
C ARG A 191 -13.31 -7.89 16.98
N GLU A 192 -13.46 -8.81 16.03
CA GLU A 192 -14.47 -9.88 16.04
C GLU A 192 -14.35 -10.74 17.31
N TYR A 193 -13.14 -11.12 17.73
CA TYR A 193 -12.91 -11.82 18.99
C TYR A 193 -13.35 -10.99 20.20
N MET A 194 -12.99 -9.71 20.26
CA MET A 194 -13.34 -8.82 21.36
C MET A 194 -14.83 -8.51 21.43
N ASP A 195 -15.53 -8.46 20.30
CA ASP A 195 -16.97 -8.24 20.25
C ASP A 195 -17.74 -9.52 20.64
N GLN A 196 -17.21 -10.71 20.28
CA GLN A 196 -17.69 -11.98 20.84
C GLN A 196 -17.52 -12.06 22.37
N GLN A 197 -16.42 -11.55 22.95
CA GLN A 197 -16.24 -11.51 24.41
C GLN A 197 -17.21 -10.54 25.11
N LYS A 198 -17.78 -9.58 24.39
CA LYS A 198 -18.75 -8.59 24.91
C LYS A 198 -20.21 -8.96 24.64
N ALA A 199 -20.46 -10.07 23.93
CA ALA A 199 -21.79 -10.44 23.43
C ALA A 199 -22.76 -10.85 24.55
N THR A 200 -23.43 -9.86 25.14
CA THR A 200 -24.48 -10.06 26.15
C THR A 200 -25.83 -10.29 25.48
N LYS A 201 -26.56 -11.33 25.90
CA LYS A 201 -27.95 -11.53 25.46
C LYS A 201 -28.86 -10.44 26.06
N PRO A 202 -29.84 -9.90 25.30
CA PRO A 202 -30.86 -9.03 25.87
C PRO A 202 -31.60 -9.69 27.04
N GLN A 203 -32.02 -8.89 28.02
CA GLN A 203 -32.74 -9.33 29.22
C GLN A 203 -34.17 -8.77 29.25
N PHE A 204 -34.83 -8.77 28.08
CA PHE A 204 -36.23 -8.43 27.89
C PHE A 204 -36.99 -9.60 27.26
#